data_AF-G0QM11-F1
#
_entry.id   AF-G0QM11-F1
#
_cell.length_a   1.000
_cell.length_b   1.000
_cell.length_c   1.000
_cell.angle_alpha   90.00
_cell.angle_beta   90.00
_cell.angle_gamma   90.00
#
_symmetry.space_group_name_H-M   'P 1'
#
loop_
_entity.id
_entity.type
_entity.pdbx_description
1 polymer ?
#
loop_
_entity_poly.entity_id
_entity_poly.type
_entity_poly.pdbx_seq_one_letter_code
_entity_poly.pdbx_strand_id
1 'polypeptide(L)'
;MKKLYKQELITPDIESLNVRNLLQKKARDMIITYDMSYFQQLPQALKRFFDICEKTIQLAIDYFSRLIKIVPKSESFMKYKGPKCLYVDVPKIDQTNAKNSDLHLYISYKNDPNSEYLAFAYSCQFLKGIGPTHGLINFNLNQLSENFKENYDIQFEDLVEIVIHEMTHILGFSNLDMPNWVNSQGKPHTNPTITQKIKGIDTLLLQTPNVLKFAREYFGCPTLVGMPLQNIGGKDSEKSH
;
A
#
# COMPACT_ATOMS: atom_id res chain seq x y z
N MET A 1 5.99 -8.87 14.66
CA MET A 1 6.87 -7.75 14.26
C MET A 1 6.94 -7.69 12.73
N LYS A 2 6.31 -6.70 12.08
CA LYS A 2 6.47 -6.46 10.63
C LYS A 2 7.90 -5.94 10.39
N LYS A 3 8.53 -6.25 9.26
CA LYS A 3 9.93 -5.90 8.97
C LYS A 3 9.94 -4.72 7.99
N LEU A 4 10.43 -3.54 8.37
CA LEU A 4 10.60 -2.44 7.42
C LEU A 4 11.68 -2.81 6.42
N TYR A 5 11.31 -2.77 5.15
CA TYR A 5 12.24 -2.86 4.05
C TYR A 5 12.39 -1.47 3.44
N LYS A 6 13.63 -1.01 3.34
CA LYS A 6 13.98 0.31 2.82
C LYS A 6 13.61 0.39 1.34
N GLN A 7 12.72 1.32 1.00
CA GLN A 7 12.34 1.57 -0.39
C GLN A 7 13.52 2.14 -1.19
N GLU A 8 13.71 1.67 -2.42
CA GLU A 8 14.57 2.33 -3.40
C GLU A 8 13.73 3.35 -4.18
N LEU A 9 14.01 4.64 -3.96
CA LEU A 9 13.45 5.74 -4.74
C LEU A 9 14.10 5.75 -6.12
N ILE A 10 13.32 5.43 -7.15
CA ILE A 10 13.85 5.38 -8.52
C ILE A 10 13.45 6.64 -9.28
N THR A 11 14.44 7.27 -9.91
CA THR A 11 14.20 8.35 -10.88
C THR A 11 13.62 7.76 -12.17
N PRO A 12 12.50 8.31 -12.68
CA PRO A 12 11.98 7.92 -13.99
C PRO A 12 12.97 8.24 -15.11
N ASP A 13 12.92 7.49 -16.21
CA ASP A 13 13.82 7.67 -17.35
C ASP A 13 13.52 9.02 -18.06
N ILE A 14 14.58 9.70 -18.51
CA ILE A 14 14.61 11.11 -18.96
C ILE A 14 13.63 11.41 -20.12
N GLU A 15 13.26 10.40 -20.92
CA GLU A 15 12.29 10.54 -22.03
C GLU A 15 10.85 10.89 -21.61
N SER A 16 10.58 11.03 -20.32
CA SER A 16 9.24 11.27 -19.80
C SER A 16 9.13 12.52 -18.92
N LEU A 17 9.53 13.68 -19.46
CA LEU A 17 9.25 14.99 -18.87
C LEU A 17 7.74 15.31 -18.70
N ASN A 18 6.86 14.36 -19.03
CA ASN A 18 5.44 14.38 -18.69
C ASN A 18 5.23 13.89 -17.24
N VAL A 19 5.90 14.54 -16.28
CA VAL A 19 5.94 14.17 -14.84
C VAL A 19 4.62 14.54 -14.14
N ARG A 20 3.48 14.11 -14.70
CA ARG A 20 2.11 14.59 -14.43
C ARG A 20 1.77 15.90 -15.16
N ASN A 21 1.58 15.84 -16.48
CA ASN A 21 0.83 16.91 -17.17
C ASN A 21 -0.66 16.83 -16.77
N LEU A 22 -0.96 17.28 -15.54
CA LEU A 22 -2.28 17.28 -14.90
C LEU A 22 -3.29 18.15 -15.66
N LEU A 23 -2.82 19.06 -16.52
CA LEU A 23 -3.64 20.05 -17.20
C LEU A 23 -4.41 19.48 -18.41
N GLN A 24 -4.05 18.29 -18.91
CA GLN A 24 -4.67 17.70 -20.12
C GLN A 24 -5.28 16.31 -19.90
N LYS A 25 -5.13 15.71 -18.72
CA LYS A 25 -5.64 14.35 -18.46
C LYS A 25 -6.76 14.38 -17.42
N LYS A 26 -7.92 13.82 -17.78
CA LYS A 26 -9.06 13.66 -16.87
C LYS A 26 -8.75 12.58 -15.84
N ALA A 27 -9.08 12.85 -14.58
CA ALA A 27 -8.98 11.84 -13.54
C ALA A 27 -9.96 10.68 -13.83
N ARG A 28 -9.53 9.44 -13.56
CA ARG A 28 -10.36 8.22 -13.68
C ARG A 28 -10.17 7.33 -12.46
N ASP A 29 -11.03 6.32 -12.33
CA ASP A 29 -10.83 5.22 -11.39
C ASP A 29 -9.47 4.58 -11.59
N MET A 30 -8.82 4.23 -10.48
CA MET A 30 -7.53 3.57 -10.49
C MET A 30 -7.66 2.16 -11.07
N ILE A 31 -6.74 1.78 -11.96
CA ILE A 31 -6.65 0.40 -12.47
C ILE A 31 -5.58 -0.30 -11.65
N ILE A 32 -5.99 -1.30 -10.88
CA ILE A 32 -5.08 -2.11 -10.07
C ILE A 32 -5.07 -3.52 -10.67
N THR A 33 -3.89 -4.04 -10.91
CA THR A 33 -3.68 -5.41 -11.41
C THR A 33 -2.89 -6.20 -10.39
N TYR A 34 -2.96 -7.52 -10.44
CA TYR A 34 -2.23 -8.37 -9.50
C TYR A 34 -1.69 -9.63 -10.19
N ASP A 35 -0.69 -10.25 -9.58
CA ASP A 35 -0.08 -11.52 -9.96
C ASP A 35 -0.10 -12.46 -8.73
N MET A 36 -0.79 -13.60 -8.85
CA MET A 36 -0.80 -14.67 -7.85
C MET A 36 -0.07 -15.94 -8.31
N SER A 37 0.82 -15.85 -9.30
CA SER A 37 1.60 -17.00 -9.80
C SER A 37 2.42 -17.67 -8.69
N TYR A 38 2.82 -16.91 -7.67
CA TYR A 38 3.49 -17.44 -6.47
C TYR A 38 2.66 -18.52 -5.75
N PHE A 39 1.33 -18.43 -5.81
CA PHE A 39 0.41 -19.39 -5.19
C PHE A 39 0.23 -20.67 -6.01
N GLN A 40 0.67 -20.72 -7.28
CA GLN A 40 0.60 -21.95 -8.09
C GLN A 40 1.44 -23.08 -7.49
N GLN A 41 2.39 -22.75 -6.61
CA GLN A 41 3.22 -23.70 -5.89
C GLN A 41 2.53 -24.32 -4.66
N LEU A 42 1.33 -23.84 -4.28
CA LEU A 42 0.63 -24.35 -3.10
C LEU A 42 0.12 -25.78 -3.30
N PRO A 43 0.23 -26.63 -2.26
CA PRO A 43 -0.44 -27.93 -2.26
C PRO A 43 -1.94 -27.79 -2.52
N GLN A 44 -2.52 -28.74 -3.26
CA GLN A 44 -3.95 -28.74 -3.58
C GLN A 44 -4.86 -28.70 -2.34
N ALA A 45 -4.40 -29.26 -1.21
CA ALA A 45 -5.10 -29.19 0.07
C ALA A 45 -5.34 -27.75 0.57
N LEU A 46 -4.55 -26.77 0.10
CA LEU A 46 -4.66 -25.35 0.43
C LEU A 46 -5.36 -24.54 -0.66
N LYS A 47 -6.02 -25.18 -1.65
CA LYS A 47 -6.73 -24.47 -2.72
C LYS A 47 -7.79 -23.50 -2.18
N ARG A 48 -8.53 -23.89 -1.14
CA ARG A 48 -9.53 -23.01 -0.51
C ARG A 48 -8.90 -21.73 0.05
N PHE A 49 -7.68 -21.82 0.58
CA PHE A 49 -6.94 -20.66 1.05
C PHE A 49 -6.56 -19.72 -0.11
N PHE A 50 -6.09 -20.29 -1.23
CA PHE A 50 -5.86 -19.52 -2.46
C PHE A 50 -7.13 -18.77 -2.90
N ASP A 51 -8.26 -19.47 -3.00
CA ASP A 51 -9.52 -18.86 -3.45
C ASP A 51 -9.98 -17.71 -2.53
N ILE A 52 -9.79 -17.88 -1.21
CA ILE A 52 -10.11 -16.84 -0.22
C ILE A 52 -9.19 -15.62 -0.38
N CYS A 53 -7.88 -15.82 -0.44
CA CYS A 53 -6.91 -14.74 -0.62
C CYS A 53 -7.17 -14.00 -1.93
N GLU A 54 -7.39 -14.71 -3.03
CA GLU A 54 -7.68 -14.06 -4.31
C GLU A 54 -8.94 -13.20 -4.23
N LYS A 55 -10.01 -13.70 -3.60
CA LYS A 55 -11.24 -12.94 -3.43
C LYS A 55 -11.05 -11.70 -2.55
N THR A 56 -10.26 -11.77 -1.48
CA THR A 56 -9.99 -10.58 -0.64
C THR A 56 -9.14 -9.54 -1.38
N ILE A 57 -8.15 -9.97 -2.18
CA ILE A 57 -7.40 -9.08 -3.09
C ILE A 57 -8.35 -8.40 -4.08
N GLN A 58 -9.25 -9.13 -4.73
CA GLN A 58 -10.21 -8.57 -5.68
C GLN A 58 -11.15 -7.54 -5.03
N LEU A 59 -11.66 -7.82 -3.83
CA LEU A 59 -12.52 -6.89 -3.10
C LEU A 59 -11.77 -5.61 -2.69
N ALA A 60 -10.52 -5.74 -2.24
CA ALA A 60 -9.71 -4.58 -1.88
C ALA A 60 -9.33 -3.74 -3.12
N ILE A 61 -9.05 -4.40 -4.26
CA ILE A 61 -8.89 -3.73 -5.56
C ILE A 61 -10.14 -2.94 -5.90
N ASP A 62 -11.31 -3.57 -5.86
CA ASP A 62 -12.59 -2.92 -6.14
C ASP A 62 -12.85 -1.72 -5.23
N TYR A 63 -12.55 -1.86 -3.94
CA TYR A 63 -12.66 -0.78 -2.96
C TYR A 63 -11.79 0.43 -3.35
N PHE A 64 -10.49 0.22 -3.58
CA PHE A 64 -9.58 1.32 -3.92
C PHE A 64 -9.80 1.88 -5.31
N SER A 65 -10.15 1.05 -6.30
CA SER A 65 -10.48 1.49 -7.64
C SER A 65 -11.67 2.44 -7.66
N ARG A 66 -12.68 2.22 -6.80
CA ARG A 66 -13.86 3.11 -6.68
C ARG A 66 -13.60 4.33 -5.79
N LEU A 67 -12.76 4.18 -4.77
CA LEU A 67 -12.46 5.25 -3.80
C LEU A 67 -11.46 6.27 -4.34
N ILE A 68 -10.40 5.81 -5.02
CA ILE A 68 -9.28 6.64 -5.44
C ILE A 68 -9.38 6.94 -6.92
N LYS A 69 -9.62 8.22 -7.24
CA LYS A 69 -9.42 8.75 -8.59
C LYS A 69 -7.96 9.15 -8.76
N ILE A 70 -7.40 8.83 -9.91
CA ILE A 70 -6.02 9.17 -10.27
C ILE A 70 -5.96 9.91 -11.59
N VAL A 71 -4.85 10.63 -11.82
CA VAL A 71 -4.50 11.10 -13.15
C VAL A 71 -3.62 10.04 -13.83
N PRO A 72 -4.01 9.49 -14.99
CA PRO A 72 -3.28 8.40 -15.63
C PRO A 72 -1.82 8.76 -15.93
N LYS A 73 -0.92 7.89 -15.50
CA LYS A 73 0.50 7.93 -15.85
C LYS A 73 0.77 7.18 -17.16
N SER A 74 1.95 7.37 -17.74
CA SER A 74 2.37 6.59 -18.92
C SER A 74 2.48 5.10 -18.55
N GLU A 75 2.01 4.21 -19.40
CA GLU A 75 2.17 2.76 -19.19
C GLU A 75 3.66 2.34 -19.16
N SER A 76 4.55 3.13 -19.76
CA SER A 76 6.00 2.91 -19.67
C SER A 76 6.52 2.96 -18.24
N PHE A 77 5.86 3.71 -17.34
CA PHE A 77 6.19 3.75 -15.92
C PHE A 77 5.77 2.49 -15.15
N MET A 78 5.00 1.61 -15.78
CA MET A 78 4.62 0.32 -15.20
C MET A 78 5.59 -0.80 -15.55
N LYS A 79 6.72 -0.51 -16.20
CA LYS A 79 7.82 -1.46 -16.28
C LYS A 79 8.50 -1.58 -14.92
N TYR A 80 8.63 -2.79 -14.42
CA TYR A 80 9.32 -3.07 -13.17
C TYR A 80 10.84 -3.06 -13.36
N LYS A 81 11.54 -2.33 -12.50
CA LYS A 81 13.00 -2.22 -12.49
C LYS A 81 13.58 -3.17 -11.45
N GLY A 82 13.93 -4.37 -11.89
CA GLY A 82 14.65 -5.35 -11.09
C GLY A 82 14.18 -6.78 -11.30
N PRO A 83 14.97 -7.78 -10.88
CA PRO A 83 14.60 -9.18 -11.04
C PRO A 83 13.64 -9.68 -9.94
N LYS A 84 13.56 -8.97 -8.79
CA LYS A 84 12.79 -9.39 -7.63
C LYS A 84 12.04 -8.23 -7.00
N CYS A 85 10.88 -8.52 -6.41
CA CYS A 85 10.30 -7.73 -5.35
C CYS A 85 10.43 -8.52 -4.04
N LEU A 86 11.36 -8.09 -3.18
CA LEU A 86 11.73 -8.81 -1.97
C LEU A 86 12.26 -10.23 -2.33
N TYR A 87 11.52 -11.29 -2.03
CA TYR A 87 11.83 -12.67 -2.41
C TYR A 87 10.99 -13.20 -3.57
N VAL A 88 10.01 -12.43 -4.07
CA VAL A 88 9.24 -12.84 -5.24
C VAL A 88 10.04 -12.52 -6.49
N ASP A 89 10.25 -13.54 -7.32
CA ASP A 89 10.85 -13.36 -8.65
C ASP A 89 9.82 -12.68 -9.55
N VAL A 90 10.20 -11.53 -10.12
CA VAL A 90 9.29 -10.74 -10.96
C VAL A 90 9.28 -11.29 -12.38
N PRO A 91 8.11 -11.63 -12.95
CA PRO A 91 8.01 -12.13 -14.32
C PRO A 91 8.72 -11.23 -15.32
N LYS A 92 9.42 -11.83 -16.29
CA LYS A 92 10.19 -11.05 -17.28
C LYS A 92 9.29 -10.10 -18.08
N ILE A 93 8.05 -10.50 -18.31
CA ILE A 93 7.04 -9.70 -19.01
C ILE A 93 6.78 -8.35 -18.33
N ASP A 94 6.82 -8.30 -16.99
CA ASP A 94 6.59 -7.07 -16.22
C ASP A 94 7.81 -6.13 -16.26
N GLN A 95 8.98 -6.64 -16.59
CA GLN A 95 10.19 -5.84 -16.80
C GLN A 95 10.27 -5.27 -18.22
N THR A 96 9.79 -6.01 -19.22
CA THR A 96 9.94 -5.66 -20.64
C THR A 96 8.75 -4.88 -21.18
N ASN A 97 7.54 -5.24 -20.77
CA ASN A 97 6.31 -4.71 -21.36
C ASN A 97 5.71 -3.62 -20.49
N ALA A 98 5.20 -2.59 -21.16
CA ALA A 98 4.33 -1.63 -20.52
C ALA A 98 3.01 -2.33 -20.12
N LYS A 99 2.44 -1.97 -18.97
CA LYS A 99 1.19 -2.55 -18.45
C LYS A 99 0.15 -1.44 -18.30
N ASN A 100 -1.07 -1.67 -18.79
CA ASN A 100 -2.21 -0.81 -18.51
C ASN A 100 -2.67 -1.02 -17.07
N SER A 101 -1.98 -0.36 -16.15
CA SER A 101 -2.19 -0.45 -14.72
C SER A 101 -1.65 0.82 -14.07
N ASP A 102 -2.12 1.12 -12.87
CA ASP A 102 -1.61 2.21 -12.05
C ASP A 102 -0.95 1.70 -10.77
N LEU A 103 -1.28 0.48 -10.37
CA LEU A 103 -0.58 -0.26 -9.33
C LEU A 103 -0.64 -1.74 -9.69
N HIS A 104 0.53 -2.40 -9.70
CA HIS A 104 0.62 -3.83 -9.87
C HIS A 104 1.05 -4.51 -8.56
N LEU A 105 0.29 -5.49 -8.13
CA LEU A 105 0.52 -6.20 -6.87
C LEU A 105 1.09 -7.60 -7.13
N TYR A 106 2.21 -7.94 -6.52
CA TYR A 106 2.65 -9.31 -6.40
C TYR A 106 2.04 -9.90 -5.12
N ILE A 107 1.38 -11.04 -5.21
CA ILE A 107 0.76 -11.69 -4.05
C ILE A 107 1.56 -12.94 -3.71
N SER A 108 2.02 -13.02 -2.47
CA SER A 108 2.87 -14.11 -1.99
C SER A 108 2.42 -14.64 -0.64
N TYR A 109 3.06 -15.70 -0.19
CA TYR A 109 2.84 -16.26 1.13
C TYR A 109 4.15 -16.76 1.73
N LYS A 110 4.16 -16.86 3.05
CA LYS A 110 5.20 -17.54 3.83
C LYS A 110 4.58 -18.38 4.93
N ASN A 111 5.21 -19.48 5.27
CA ASN A 111 4.87 -20.23 6.48
C ASN A 111 5.84 -19.80 7.60
N ASP A 112 5.42 -18.86 8.44
CA ASP A 112 6.27 -18.24 9.46
C ASP A 112 5.65 -18.42 10.86
N PRO A 113 5.85 -19.60 11.49
CA PRO A 113 5.22 -19.92 12.77
C PRO A 113 5.79 -19.14 13.95
N ASN A 114 6.94 -18.49 13.77
CA ASN A 114 7.58 -17.69 14.81
C ASN A 114 7.14 -16.23 14.77
N SER A 115 6.14 -15.89 13.96
CA SER A 115 5.69 -14.53 13.77
C SER A 115 4.18 -14.42 13.76
N GLU A 116 3.67 -13.44 14.48
CA GLU A 116 2.24 -13.23 14.72
C GLU A 116 1.57 -12.37 13.63
N TYR A 117 2.28 -11.95 12.57
CA TYR A 117 1.62 -11.19 11.50
C TYR A 117 0.72 -12.10 10.67
N LEU A 118 -0.46 -11.61 10.31
CA LEU A 118 -1.38 -12.27 9.37
C LEU A 118 -1.00 -11.97 7.93
N ALA A 119 -0.63 -10.72 7.65
CA ALA A 119 -0.04 -10.30 6.39
C ALA A 119 0.96 -9.15 6.60
N PHE A 120 1.74 -8.86 5.57
CA PHE A 120 2.49 -7.61 5.47
C PHE A 120 2.55 -7.13 4.01
N ALA A 121 2.66 -5.82 3.86
CA ALA A 121 2.92 -5.16 2.59
C ALA A 121 4.39 -4.75 2.41
N TYR A 122 4.79 -4.63 1.16
CA TYR A 122 6.03 -3.98 0.76
C TYR A 122 5.86 -3.16 -0.51
N SER A 123 6.39 -1.94 -0.52
CA SER A 123 6.43 -1.08 -1.71
C SER A 123 7.62 -1.49 -2.58
N CYS A 124 7.35 -2.24 -3.66
CA CYS A 124 8.38 -2.78 -4.55
C CYS A 124 9.04 -1.69 -5.41
N GLN A 125 8.24 -0.75 -5.90
CA GLN A 125 8.71 0.30 -6.81
C GLN A 125 7.95 1.59 -6.60
N PHE A 126 8.68 2.63 -6.20
CA PHE A 126 8.19 3.99 -6.06
C PHE A 126 8.95 4.93 -7.01
N LEU A 127 8.22 5.63 -7.87
CA LEU A 127 8.79 6.56 -8.83
C LEU A 127 8.64 7.99 -8.33
N LYS A 128 9.77 8.71 -8.22
CA LYS A 128 9.77 10.10 -7.74
C LYS A 128 8.83 10.98 -8.58
N GLY A 129 7.96 11.72 -7.92
CA GLY A 129 6.99 12.61 -8.59
C GLY A 129 5.86 11.89 -9.31
N ILE A 130 5.84 10.56 -9.38
CA ILE A 130 4.74 9.78 -9.94
C ILE A 130 3.99 9.05 -8.82
N GLY A 131 4.70 8.35 -7.93
CA GLY A 131 4.14 7.60 -6.81
C GLY A 131 4.45 6.10 -6.90
N PRO A 132 3.75 5.27 -6.11
CA PRO A 132 3.92 3.82 -6.16
C PRO A 132 3.44 3.26 -7.50
N THR A 133 4.12 2.22 -7.98
CA THR A 133 3.76 1.49 -9.21
C THR A 133 3.63 0.00 -8.96
N HIS A 134 4.44 -0.54 -8.04
CA HIS A 134 4.42 -1.96 -7.73
C HIS A 134 4.48 -2.17 -6.22
N GLY A 135 3.72 -3.15 -5.73
CA GLY A 135 3.70 -3.55 -4.34
C GLY A 135 3.64 -5.07 -4.19
N LEU A 136 3.92 -5.54 -2.99
CA LEU A 136 3.86 -6.93 -2.59
C LEU A 136 2.95 -7.04 -1.38
N ILE A 137 2.02 -8.00 -1.40
CA ILE A 137 1.31 -8.44 -0.20
C ILE A 137 1.74 -9.87 0.08
N ASN A 138 2.17 -10.13 1.31
CA ASN A 138 2.51 -11.46 1.76
C ASN A 138 1.62 -11.90 2.90
N PHE A 139 1.00 -13.07 2.75
CA PHE A 139 0.21 -13.73 3.79
C PHE A 139 1.08 -14.69 4.62
N ASN A 140 0.80 -14.78 5.93
CA ASN A 140 1.38 -15.82 6.78
C ASN A 140 0.47 -17.05 6.80
N LEU A 141 0.86 -18.10 6.08
CA LEU A 141 0.11 -19.35 6.02
C LEU A 141 -0.07 -19.98 7.40
N ASN A 142 0.94 -19.93 8.28
CA ASN A 142 0.82 -20.59 9.59
C ASN A 142 -0.35 -19.98 10.37
N GLN A 143 -0.30 -18.65 10.56
CA GLN A 143 -1.28 -17.92 11.35
C GLN A 143 -2.67 -17.96 10.73
N LEU A 144 -2.78 -17.79 9.41
CA LEU A 144 -4.07 -17.83 8.74
C LEU A 144 -4.66 -19.25 8.74
N SER A 145 -3.86 -20.29 8.45
CA SER A 145 -4.36 -21.67 8.42
C SER A 145 -4.82 -22.18 9.79
N GLU A 146 -4.26 -21.66 10.88
CA GLU A 146 -4.71 -21.94 12.24
C GLU A 146 -6.04 -21.24 12.53
N ASN A 147 -6.12 -19.94 12.26
CA ASN A 147 -7.33 -19.17 12.45
C ASN A 147 -8.49 -19.78 11.66
N PHE A 148 -8.28 -20.09 10.37
CA PHE A 148 -9.33 -20.52 9.45
C PHE A 148 -9.96 -21.88 9.77
N LYS A 149 -9.46 -22.64 10.77
CA LYS A 149 -10.07 -23.92 11.16
C LYS A 149 -11.41 -23.78 11.89
N GLU A 150 -11.69 -22.64 12.51
CA GLU A 150 -12.81 -22.52 13.45
C GLU A 150 -14.06 -21.82 12.88
N ASN A 151 -13.94 -20.70 12.16
CA ASN A 151 -15.07 -20.02 11.52
C ASN A 151 -14.63 -19.15 10.33
N TYR A 152 -14.79 -19.68 9.12
CA TYR A 152 -14.29 -19.05 7.89
C TYR A 152 -14.93 -17.72 7.53
N ASP A 153 -16.20 -17.48 7.86
CA ASP A 153 -16.93 -16.30 7.36
C ASP A 153 -16.57 -15.02 8.13
N ILE A 154 -16.42 -15.10 9.46
CA ILE A 154 -15.95 -13.97 10.29
C ILE A 154 -14.53 -13.57 9.87
N GLN A 155 -13.70 -14.58 9.56
CA GLN A 155 -12.31 -14.36 9.18
C GLN A 155 -12.14 -13.83 7.76
N PHE A 156 -13.17 -13.92 6.92
CA PHE A 156 -13.13 -13.34 5.60
C PHE A 156 -13.18 -11.82 5.67
N GLU A 157 -14.08 -11.25 6.48
CA GLU A 157 -14.18 -9.80 6.69
C GLU A 157 -12.87 -9.24 7.25
N ASP A 158 -12.35 -9.86 8.33
CA ASP A 158 -11.05 -9.51 8.91
C ASP A 158 -9.92 -9.55 7.88
N LEU A 159 -9.91 -10.57 7.01
CA LEU A 159 -8.90 -10.68 5.96
C LEU A 159 -9.05 -9.60 4.88
N VAL A 160 -10.28 -9.20 4.53
CA VAL A 160 -10.50 -8.06 3.63
C VAL A 160 -9.94 -6.78 4.25
N GLU A 161 -10.22 -6.52 5.53
CA GLU A 161 -9.68 -5.36 6.24
C GLU A 161 -8.14 -5.37 6.26
N ILE A 162 -7.54 -6.52 6.54
CA ILE A 162 -6.08 -6.70 6.51
C ILE A 162 -5.52 -6.40 5.12
N VAL A 163 -6.12 -6.90 4.06
CA VAL A 163 -5.65 -6.62 2.69
C VAL A 163 -5.79 -5.13 2.36
N ILE A 164 -6.91 -4.50 2.74
CA ILE A 164 -7.10 -3.06 2.54
C ILE A 164 -6.03 -2.27 3.30
N HIS A 165 -5.72 -2.68 4.53
CA HIS A 165 -4.65 -2.10 5.35
C HIS A 165 -3.28 -2.25 4.69
N GLU A 166 -2.90 -3.45 4.24
CA GLU A 166 -1.62 -3.65 3.54
C GLU A 166 -1.54 -2.87 2.23
N MET A 167 -2.63 -2.81 1.44
CA MET A 167 -2.69 -1.98 0.24
C MET A 167 -2.55 -0.49 0.56
N THR A 168 -3.07 -0.02 1.70
CA THR A 168 -2.92 1.37 2.16
C THR A 168 -1.44 1.73 2.36
N HIS A 169 -0.65 0.82 2.92
CA HIS A 169 0.81 1.01 3.02
C HIS A 169 1.48 1.07 1.64
N ILE A 170 1.11 0.17 0.71
CA ILE A 170 1.64 0.16 -0.66
C ILE A 170 1.33 1.47 -1.38
N LEU A 171 0.16 2.06 -1.13
CA LEU A 171 -0.25 3.34 -1.68
C LEU A 171 0.51 4.55 -1.10
N GLY A 172 1.41 4.32 -0.14
CA GLY A 172 2.30 5.33 0.42
C GLY A 172 1.83 5.89 1.76
N PHE A 173 1.02 5.14 2.52
CA PHE A 173 0.73 5.48 3.90
C PHE A 173 1.77 4.88 4.84
N SER A 174 2.85 5.63 5.06
CA SER A 174 3.87 5.34 6.06
C SER A 174 4.57 6.62 6.51
N ASN A 175 5.20 6.60 7.67
CA ASN A 175 6.03 7.72 8.13
C ASN A 175 7.21 8.03 7.19
N LEU A 176 7.67 7.07 6.40
CA LEU A 176 8.74 7.23 5.40
C LEU A 176 8.21 7.87 4.11
N ASP A 177 6.95 7.63 3.77
CA ASP A 177 6.32 8.09 2.53
C ASP A 177 5.65 9.46 2.68
N MET A 178 5.09 9.77 3.86
CA MET A 178 4.42 11.03 4.16
C MET A 178 5.23 12.30 3.77
N PRO A 179 6.56 12.37 4.01
CA PRO A 179 7.38 13.50 3.56
C PRO A 179 7.40 13.72 2.04
N ASN A 180 7.12 12.68 1.25
CA ASN A 180 7.12 12.73 -0.21
C ASN A 180 5.75 13.07 -0.81
N TRP A 181 4.72 13.25 0.03
CA TRP A 181 3.37 13.58 -0.45
C TRP A 181 3.31 14.98 -1.07
N VAL A 182 2.49 15.12 -2.09
CA VAL A 182 2.34 16.36 -2.87
C VAL A 182 0.89 16.82 -2.91
N ASN A 183 0.71 18.13 -3.04
CA ASN A 183 -0.60 18.76 -3.16
C ASN A 183 -1.18 18.62 -4.58
N SER A 184 -2.38 19.20 -4.80
CA SER A 184 -3.07 19.21 -6.10
C SER A 184 -2.29 19.92 -7.22
N GLN A 185 -1.31 20.76 -6.88
CA GLN A 185 -0.40 21.41 -7.83
C GLN A 185 0.88 20.61 -8.09
N GLY A 186 1.00 19.40 -7.52
CA GLY A 186 2.19 18.55 -7.62
C GLY A 186 3.38 19.01 -6.78
N LYS A 187 3.21 20.00 -5.89
CA LYS A 187 4.27 20.48 -5.00
C LYS A 187 4.28 19.69 -3.69
N PRO A 188 5.44 19.37 -3.09
CA PRO A 188 5.50 18.74 -1.77
C PRO A 188 4.70 19.50 -0.72
N HIS A 189 4.04 18.78 0.19
CA HIS A 189 3.46 19.40 1.36
C HIS A 189 4.56 19.97 2.27
N THR A 190 4.40 21.21 2.71
CA THR A 190 5.28 21.79 3.74
C THR A 190 4.95 21.17 5.09
N ASN A 191 5.91 20.48 5.71
CA ASN A 191 5.75 19.83 7.03
C ASN A 191 4.44 19.03 7.14
N PRO A 192 4.26 17.94 6.36
CA PRO A 192 3.01 17.18 6.35
C PRO A 192 2.65 16.61 7.72
N THR A 193 3.63 16.50 8.62
CA THR A 193 3.47 16.07 10.01
C THR A 193 4.04 17.10 10.99
N ILE A 194 3.55 17.06 12.23
CA ILE A 194 4.03 17.85 13.38
C ILE A 194 4.09 16.96 14.62
N THR A 195 5.08 17.16 15.48
CA THR A 195 5.13 16.49 16.79
C THR A 195 4.54 17.40 17.86
N GLN A 196 3.61 16.88 18.66
CA GLN A 196 3.05 17.57 19.82
C GLN A 196 2.99 16.64 21.02
N LYS A 197 3.20 17.20 22.21
CA LYS A 197 3.04 16.48 23.47
C LYS A 197 1.55 16.37 23.81
N ILE A 198 0.99 15.15 23.75
CA ILE A 198 -0.38 14.83 24.12
C ILE A 198 -0.32 13.99 25.39
N LYS A 199 -0.90 14.49 26.49
CA LYS A 199 -0.88 13.82 27.81
C LYS A 199 0.54 13.40 28.26
N GLY A 200 1.54 14.22 27.97
CA GLY A 200 2.93 13.95 28.34
C GLY A 200 3.74 13.16 27.31
N ILE A 201 3.10 12.60 26.28
CA ILE A 201 3.74 11.73 25.27
C ILE A 201 3.92 12.50 23.97
N ASP A 202 5.14 12.49 23.42
CA ASP A 202 5.40 13.05 22.10
C ASP A 202 4.69 12.21 21.03
N THR A 203 3.71 12.83 20.38
CA THR A 203 2.85 12.18 19.39
C THR A 203 3.06 12.86 18.05
N LEU A 204 3.24 12.07 16.99
CA LEU A 204 3.30 12.58 15.62
C LEU A 204 1.87 12.75 15.11
N LEU A 205 1.54 13.92 14.59
CA LEU A 205 0.25 14.22 14.00
C LEU A 205 0.40 14.49 12.51
N LEU A 206 -0.52 13.97 11.72
CA LEU A 206 -0.66 14.27 10.30
C LEU A 206 -1.53 15.53 10.12
N GLN A 207 -1.00 16.54 9.45
CA GLN A 207 -1.60 17.88 9.38
C GLN A 207 -1.78 18.40 7.94
N THR A 208 -1.82 17.52 6.95
CA THR A 208 -2.11 17.96 5.58
C THR A 208 -3.51 18.58 5.50
N PRO A 209 -3.77 19.56 4.61
CA PRO A 209 -5.02 20.31 4.61
C PRO A 209 -6.29 19.45 4.54
N ASN A 210 -6.28 18.38 3.74
CA ASN A 210 -7.43 17.49 3.60
C ASN A 210 -7.67 16.64 4.86
N VAL A 211 -6.60 16.10 5.46
CA VAL A 211 -6.70 15.33 6.71
C VAL A 211 -7.20 16.21 7.84
N LEU A 212 -6.65 17.41 7.95
CA LEU A 212 -7.03 18.37 8.99
C LEU A 212 -8.49 18.80 8.85
N LYS A 213 -8.93 19.09 7.61
CA LYS A 213 -10.34 19.40 7.32
C LYS A 213 -11.25 18.25 7.76
N PHE A 214 -10.97 17.03 7.29
CA PHE A 214 -11.77 15.86 7.62
C PHE A 214 -11.83 15.60 9.13
N ALA A 215 -10.68 15.64 9.83
CA ALA A 215 -10.62 15.40 11.27
C ALA A 215 -11.43 16.46 12.06
N ARG A 216 -11.31 17.75 11.70
CA ARG A 216 -12.08 18.84 12.34
C ARG A 216 -13.58 18.66 12.17
N GLU A 217 -14.01 18.29 10.97
CA GLU A 217 -15.42 18.02 10.66
C GLU A 217 -15.92 16.79 11.43
N TYR A 218 -15.19 15.68 11.37
CA TYR A 218 -15.56 14.41 12.01
C TYR A 218 -15.68 14.53 13.54
N PHE A 219 -14.71 15.18 14.20
CA PHE A 219 -14.70 15.33 15.66
C PHE A 219 -15.42 16.58 16.16
N GLY A 220 -15.93 17.44 15.27
CA GLY A 220 -16.55 18.72 15.66
C GLY A 220 -15.60 19.66 16.41
N CYS A 221 -14.29 19.60 16.13
CA CYS A 221 -13.25 20.32 16.86
C CYS A 221 -12.41 21.20 15.92
N PRO A 222 -12.83 22.45 15.64
CA PRO A 222 -12.17 23.33 14.67
C PRO A 222 -10.71 23.68 15.01
N THR A 223 -10.33 23.55 16.29
CA THR A 223 -8.98 23.86 16.78
C THR A 223 -8.02 22.67 16.71
N LEU A 224 -8.44 21.50 16.22
CA LEU A 224 -7.51 20.39 15.97
C LEU A 224 -6.36 20.87 15.07
N VAL A 225 -5.14 20.48 15.42
CA VAL A 225 -3.92 20.85 14.67
C VAL A 225 -3.41 19.73 13.77
N GLY A 226 -3.92 18.50 13.95
CA GLY A 226 -3.61 17.34 13.13
C GLY A 226 -4.34 16.10 13.65
N MET A 227 -4.21 14.99 12.92
CA MET A 227 -4.69 13.67 13.33
C MET A 227 -3.52 12.87 13.93
N PRO A 228 -3.60 12.40 15.19
CA PRO A 228 -2.53 11.61 15.78
C PRO A 228 -2.34 10.30 15.01
N LEU A 229 -1.08 10.00 14.68
CA LEU A 229 -0.66 8.70 14.19
C LEU A 229 -0.33 7.79 15.37
N GLN A 230 -0.46 6.48 15.17
CA GLN A 230 -0.18 5.48 16.18
C GLN A 230 1.23 5.66 16.76
N ASN A 231 1.32 5.77 18.08
CA ASN A 231 2.54 5.98 18.84
C ASN A 231 2.92 4.79 19.73
N ILE A 232 2.26 3.65 19.52
CA ILE A 232 2.50 2.38 20.23
C ILE A 232 2.78 1.31 19.18
N GLY A 233 3.84 0.53 19.35
CA GLY A 233 4.18 -0.57 18.46
C GLY A 233 5.69 -0.79 18.34
N GLY A 234 6.11 -1.59 17.36
CA GLY A 234 7.53 -1.70 17.01
C GLY A 234 7.97 -0.54 16.12
N LYS A 235 9.29 -0.35 15.97
CA LYS A 235 9.88 0.64 15.03
C LYS A 235 9.29 0.54 13.62
N ASP A 236 8.80 -0.65 13.26
CA ASP A 236 8.24 -1.00 11.96
C ASP A 236 6.73 -0.76 11.80
N SER A 237 6.02 -0.39 12.88
CA SER A 237 4.58 -0.10 12.86
C SER A 237 4.25 1.31 13.38
N GLU A 238 5.14 1.90 14.18
CA GLU A 238 4.95 3.26 14.69
C GLU A 238 4.80 4.28 13.55
N LYS A 239 3.84 5.19 13.72
CA LYS A 239 3.61 6.36 12.86
C LYS A 239 3.22 6.02 11.42
N SER A 240 2.83 4.78 11.15
CA SER A 240 2.34 4.33 9.85
C SER A 240 0.89 3.85 9.90
N HIS A 241 0.18 4.13 11.00
CA HIS A 241 -1.23 3.84 11.24
C HIS A 241 -1.92 5.06 11.86
#